data_AF-A0A4Q0XBE9-F1
#
_entry.id   AF-A0A4Q0XBE9-F1
#
_cell.length_a   1.000
_cell.length_b   1.000
_cell.length_c   1.000
_cell.angle_alpha   90.00
_cell.angle_beta   90.00
_cell.angle_gamma   90.00
#
_symmetry.space_group_name_H-M   'P 1'
#
loop_
_entity.id
_entity.type
_entity.pdbx_description
1 polymer ?
#
loop_
_entity_poly.entity_id
_entity_poly.type
_entity_poly.pdbx_seq_one_letter_code
_entity_poly.pdbx_strand_id
1 'polypeptide(L)'
;MKTLLTTFFGFIIMISMNAQVGVNNSSPEQALDVNGKIKLTDDATTPTKGTMRYNDSEGSFEGHNGTQWNSFSAKPTASLPTNPVPVYGYSSGIGKNERESLSFSSWTSVVNYKTPPSGKLLVVTGIYPRPNGLSKDANFQFSIGVSSSLNGSPIISTSMVIFVETNVTMPIVGDSAPLFVLNPGQYLTVIHESSSSINFINMNIRGFLVDDLNY
;
A
#
# COMPACT_ATOMS: atom_id res chain seq x y z
N MET A 1 22.47 68.38 1.17
CA MET A 1 22.64 67.07 1.85
C MET A 1 21.36 66.50 2.45
N LYS A 2 20.53 67.28 3.14
CA LYS A 2 19.28 66.75 3.77
C LYS A 2 18.34 66.07 2.77
N THR A 3 18.05 66.69 1.61
CA THR A 3 17.15 66.13 0.58
C THR A 3 17.67 64.85 -0.07
N LEU A 4 18.97 64.75 -0.36
CA LEU A 4 19.57 63.54 -0.97
C LEU A 4 19.48 62.33 -0.03
N LEU A 5 19.65 62.54 1.27
CA LEU A 5 19.56 61.48 2.27
C LEU A 5 18.11 61.01 2.47
N THR A 6 17.11 61.91 2.45
CA THR A 6 15.69 61.52 2.53
C THR A 6 15.24 60.77 1.26
N THR A 7 15.68 61.20 0.08
CA THR A 7 15.35 60.50 -1.17
C THR A 7 15.97 59.11 -1.24
N PHE A 8 17.21 58.96 -0.77
CA PHE A 8 17.89 57.66 -0.72
C PHE A 8 17.22 56.69 0.26
N PHE A 9 16.78 57.17 1.43
CA PHE A 9 16.04 56.34 2.40
C PHE A 9 14.66 55.93 1.88
N GLY A 10 13.95 56.81 1.18
CA GLY A 10 12.69 56.49 0.51
C GLY A 10 12.84 55.43 -0.59
N PHE A 11 13.96 55.45 -1.31
CA PHE A 11 14.26 54.49 -2.37
C PHE A 11 14.58 53.09 -1.82
N ILE A 12 15.26 52.99 -0.67
CA ILE A 12 15.59 51.70 -0.02
C ILE A 12 14.35 50.98 0.51
N ILE A 13 13.34 51.71 1.03
CA ILE A 13 12.09 51.12 1.55
C ILE A 13 11.27 50.45 0.43
N MET A 14 11.39 50.92 -0.81
CA MET A 14 10.67 50.31 -1.95
C MET A 14 11.26 48.97 -2.43
N ILE A 15 12.51 48.64 -2.05
CA ILE A 15 13.23 47.46 -2.57
C ILE A 15 13.06 46.22 -1.67
N SER A 16 12.54 46.39 -0.44
CA SER A 16 12.40 45.31 0.55
C SER A 16 10.98 44.76 0.72
N MET A 17 10.02 45.17 -0.11
CA MET A 17 8.65 44.65 -0.04
C MET A 17 8.55 43.39 -0.88
N ASN A 18 8.82 42.22 -0.27
CA ASN A 18 8.31 40.96 -0.81
C ASN A 18 6.78 41.09 -0.85
N ALA A 19 6.21 41.20 -2.04
CA ALA A 19 4.77 41.35 -2.21
C ALA A 19 4.08 40.02 -1.86
N GLN A 20 3.71 39.85 -0.59
CA GLN A 20 2.70 38.86 -0.23
C GLN A 20 1.34 39.40 -0.67
N VAL A 21 0.58 38.58 -1.38
CA VAL A 21 -0.74 38.93 -1.88
C VAL A 21 -1.77 38.26 -0.96
N GLY A 22 -2.32 39.05 -0.05
CA GLY A 22 -3.51 38.67 0.71
C GLY A 22 -4.78 39.06 -0.07
N VAL A 23 -5.62 38.09 -0.41
CA VAL A 23 -6.97 38.35 -0.96
C VAL A 23 -7.96 38.19 0.18
N ASN A 24 -8.53 39.32 0.62
CA ASN A 24 -9.42 39.39 1.79
C ASN A 24 -8.74 38.96 3.13
N ASN A 25 -7.41 39.01 3.18
CA ASN A 25 -6.59 38.80 4.39
C ASN A 25 -5.57 39.94 4.51
N SER A 26 -5.67 40.75 5.57
CA SER A 26 -4.77 41.89 5.81
C SER A 26 -3.43 41.50 6.42
N SER A 27 -3.23 40.22 6.76
CA SER A 27 -2.00 39.68 7.31
C SER A 27 -1.73 38.31 6.70
N PRO A 28 -1.39 38.26 5.40
CA PRO A 28 -1.17 37.00 4.69
C PRO A 28 0.00 36.22 5.32
N GLU A 29 -0.22 34.96 5.65
CA GLU A 29 0.81 34.10 6.24
C GLU A 29 1.75 33.53 5.16
N GLN A 30 1.29 33.49 3.92
CA GLN A 30 1.99 32.96 2.75
C GLN A 30 2.03 33.97 1.61
N ALA A 31 2.83 33.70 0.58
CA ALA A 31 2.96 34.58 -0.58
C ALA A 31 1.62 34.82 -1.31
N LEU A 32 0.71 33.83 -1.29
CA LEU A 32 -0.69 33.98 -1.65
C LEU A 32 -1.54 33.42 -0.52
N ASP A 33 -2.37 34.25 0.08
CA ASP A 33 -3.27 33.89 1.16
C ASP A 33 -4.68 34.39 0.83
N VAL A 34 -5.61 33.47 0.65
CA VAL A 34 -6.99 33.78 0.23
C VAL A 34 -7.94 33.37 1.34
N ASN A 35 -8.52 34.35 2.02
CA ASN A 35 -9.60 34.11 2.99
C ASN A 35 -10.95 34.01 2.26
N GLY A 36 -11.11 32.92 1.51
CA GLY A 36 -12.26 32.65 0.66
C GLY A 36 -12.07 31.43 -0.23
N LYS A 37 -13.08 31.15 -1.07
CA LYS A 37 -13.00 30.07 -2.07
C LYS A 37 -12.26 30.58 -3.31
N ILE A 38 -11.40 29.75 -3.87
CA ILE A 38 -10.80 29.96 -5.19
C ILE A 38 -11.60 29.13 -6.19
N LYS A 39 -12.16 29.78 -7.23
CA LYS A 39 -12.76 29.08 -8.37
C LYS A 39 -11.67 28.85 -9.40
N LEU A 40 -11.41 27.59 -9.73
CA LEU A 40 -10.56 27.19 -10.83
C LEU A 40 -11.44 26.77 -12.01
N THR A 41 -10.96 27.00 -13.22
CA THR A 41 -11.60 26.59 -14.47
C THR A 41 -10.55 25.99 -15.40
N ASP A 42 -10.95 25.22 -16.40
CA ASP A 42 -10.10 24.78 -17.49
C ASP A 42 -10.22 25.78 -18.65
N ASP A 43 -9.21 26.60 -18.87
CA ASP A 43 -9.18 27.55 -19.98
C ASP A 43 -8.44 26.96 -21.20
N ALA A 44 -8.34 27.73 -22.28
CA ALA A 44 -7.63 27.29 -23.49
C ALA A 44 -6.11 27.55 -23.44
N THR A 45 -5.57 28.02 -22.31
CA THR A 45 -4.15 28.35 -22.19
C THR A 45 -3.36 27.06 -22.11
N THR A 46 -2.29 26.95 -22.91
CA THR A 46 -1.40 25.78 -22.81
C THR A 46 -0.79 25.71 -21.41
N PRO A 47 -1.00 24.61 -20.66
CA PRO A 47 -0.53 24.52 -19.29
C PRO A 47 0.98 24.42 -19.24
N THR A 48 1.56 24.96 -18.17
CA THR A 48 2.98 24.77 -17.84
C THR A 48 3.08 23.94 -16.57
N LYS A 49 4.28 23.50 -16.22
CA LYS A 49 4.49 22.74 -14.97
C LYS A 49 4.06 23.58 -13.76
N GLY A 50 3.23 23.02 -12.90
CA GLY A 50 2.71 23.66 -11.69
C GLY A 50 1.36 24.34 -11.86
N THR A 51 0.78 24.37 -13.06
CA THR A 51 -0.59 24.87 -13.25
C THR A 51 -1.61 23.97 -12.56
N MET A 52 -2.68 24.56 -12.01
CA MET A 52 -3.83 23.84 -11.45
C MET A 52 -5.10 24.20 -12.21
N ARG A 53 -6.03 23.25 -12.32
CA ARG A 53 -7.37 23.47 -12.89
C ARG A 53 -8.44 22.66 -12.18
N TYR A 54 -9.69 22.96 -12.51
CA TYR A 54 -10.81 22.06 -12.28
C TYR A 54 -11.28 21.50 -13.63
N ASN A 55 -11.20 20.19 -13.80
CA ASN A 55 -11.67 19.50 -15.00
C ASN A 55 -13.16 19.17 -14.83
N ASP A 56 -14.03 19.97 -15.46
CA ASP A 56 -15.49 19.83 -15.35
C ASP A 56 -15.99 18.47 -15.87
N SER A 57 -15.30 17.87 -16.86
CA SER A 57 -15.72 16.60 -17.46
C SER A 57 -15.49 15.40 -16.53
N GLU A 58 -14.43 15.44 -15.72
CA GLU A 58 -14.08 14.41 -14.75
C GLU A 58 -14.53 14.76 -13.32
N GLY A 59 -14.98 15.99 -13.09
CA GLY A 59 -15.37 16.49 -11.77
C GLY A 59 -14.21 16.52 -10.78
N SER A 60 -13.00 16.86 -11.25
CA SER A 60 -11.76 16.63 -10.49
C SER A 60 -10.83 17.85 -10.48
N PHE A 61 -10.13 18.07 -9.36
CA PHE A 61 -9.04 19.05 -9.30
C PHE A 61 -7.75 18.41 -9.80
N GLU A 62 -7.01 19.11 -10.65
CA GLU A 62 -5.80 18.56 -11.29
C GLU A 62 -4.61 19.52 -11.22
N GLY A 63 -3.41 18.95 -11.15
CA GLY A 63 -2.14 19.64 -11.31
C GLY A 63 -1.36 19.16 -12.54
N HIS A 64 -0.83 20.09 -13.33
CA HIS A 64 -0.01 19.77 -14.50
C HIS A 64 1.47 19.62 -14.11
N ASN A 65 2.08 18.47 -14.37
CA ASN A 65 3.48 18.22 -14.01
C ASN A 65 4.50 18.66 -15.08
N GLY A 66 4.01 19.25 -16.17
CA GLY A 66 4.80 19.65 -17.34
C GLY A 66 4.61 18.73 -18.55
N THR A 67 4.07 17.53 -18.36
CA THR A 67 3.79 16.57 -19.44
C THR A 67 2.34 16.11 -19.46
N GLN A 68 1.68 16.03 -18.29
CA GLN A 68 0.30 15.59 -18.17
C GLN A 68 -0.39 16.22 -16.95
N TRP A 69 -1.72 16.19 -16.98
CA TRP A 69 -2.57 16.49 -15.83
C TRP A 69 -2.64 15.28 -14.88
N ASN A 70 -2.58 15.53 -13.58
CA ASN A 70 -2.73 14.51 -12.55
C ASN A 70 -3.81 14.98 -11.57
N SER A 71 -4.81 14.14 -11.32
CA SER A 71 -5.90 14.48 -10.41
C SER A 71 -5.45 14.40 -8.94
N PHE A 72 -5.80 15.40 -8.14
CA PHE A 72 -5.67 15.41 -6.69
C PHE A 72 -6.79 14.66 -5.99
N SER A 73 -7.92 14.49 -6.70
CA SER A 73 -9.15 13.91 -6.20
C SER A 73 -9.49 12.59 -6.89
N ALA A 74 -8.57 12.02 -7.67
CA ALA A 74 -8.72 10.67 -8.19
C ALA A 74 -8.88 9.71 -7.00
N LYS A 75 -10.14 9.46 -6.66
CA LYS A 75 -10.50 8.26 -5.93
C LYS A 75 -10.25 7.11 -6.88
N PRO A 76 -9.53 6.08 -6.46
CA PRO A 76 -9.37 4.93 -7.30
C PRO A 76 -10.76 4.41 -7.69
N THR A 77 -10.99 4.29 -8.99
CA THR A 77 -12.33 4.15 -9.57
C THR A 77 -12.87 2.72 -9.50
N ALA A 78 -12.09 1.78 -8.97
CA ALA A 78 -12.46 0.38 -8.86
C ALA A 78 -12.42 -0.05 -7.40
N SER A 79 -13.52 -0.61 -6.93
CA SER A 79 -13.60 -1.26 -5.61
C SER A 79 -12.73 -2.52 -5.49
N LEU A 80 -11.99 -2.88 -6.55
CA LEU A 80 -11.13 -4.05 -6.63
C LEU A 80 -9.86 -3.73 -7.45
N PRO A 81 -8.70 -4.30 -7.08
CA PRO A 81 -7.48 -4.22 -7.89
C PRO A 81 -7.70 -4.63 -9.35
N THR A 82 -6.93 -4.07 -10.28
CA THR A 82 -7.01 -4.37 -11.71
C THR A 82 -6.64 -5.84 -12.02
N ASN A 83 -7.42 -6.48 -12.89
CA ASN A 83 -7.25 -7.87 -13.38
C ASN A 83 -6.98 -8.93 -12.28
N PRO A 84 -7.87 -9.09 -11.28
CA PRO A 84 -7.63 -10.02 -10.19
C PRO A 84 -7.71 -11.47 -10.70
N VAL A 85 -6.65 -12.24 -10.48
CA VAL A 85 -6.60 -13.68 -10.78
C VAL A 85 -6.61 -14.47 -9.48
N PRO A 86 -7.63 -15.28 -9.18
CA PRO A 86 -7.68 -16.08 -7.96
C PRO A 86 -6.49 -17.04 -7.84
N VAL A 87 -5.94 -17.12 -6.63
CA VAL A 87 -4.83 -17.99 -6.27
C VAL A 87 -5.19 -18.81 -5.06
N TYR A 88 -4.80 -20.08 -5.10
CA TYR A 88 -4.67 -20.89 -3.90
C TYR A 88 -3.18 -21.15 -3.66
N GLY A 89 -2.79 -21.27 -2.40
CA GLY A 89 -1.46 -21.72 -2.04
C GLY A 89 -1.49 -22.71 -0.90
N TYR A 90 -0.40 -23.43 -0.76
CA TYR A 90 -0.28 -24.55 0.14
C TYR A 90 1.16 -24.75 0.63
N SER A 91 1.31 -25.41 1.77
CA SER A 91 2.57 -25.98 2.24
C SER A 91 2.53 -27.51 2.21
N SER A 92 3.70 -28.12 2.18
CA SER A 92 3.87 -29.48 2.69
C SER A 92 3.69 -29.53 4.21
N GLY A 93 3.88 -30.70 4.83
CA GLY A 93 3.84 -30.80 6.28
C GLY A 93 5.06 -30.10 6.89
N ILE A 94 4.84 -29.01 7.62
CA ILE A 94 5.88 -28.21 8.26
C ILE A 94 6.17 -28.79 9.64
N GLY A 95 7.36 -29.36 9.84
CA GLY A 95 7.80 -29.91 11.12
C GLY A 95 8.02 -28.84 12.20
N LYS A 96 8.06 -29.22 13.48
CA LYS A 96 8.36 -28.28 14.57
C LYS A 96 9.72 -27.62 14.38
N ASN A 97 9.78 -26.31 14.62
CA ASN A 97 10.94 -25.43 14.37
C ASN A 97 11.40 -25.37 12.91
N GLU A 98 10.63 -25.95 11.99
CA GLU A 98 10.93 -25.85 10.56
C GLU A 98 10.24 -24.63 9.96
N ARG A 99 10.75 -24.24 8.80
CA ARG A 99 10.25 -23.12 8.02
C ARG A 99 9.95 -23.58 6.61
N GLU A 100 8.84 -23.10 6.08
CA GLU A 100 8.47 -23.39 4.70
C GLU A 100 7.90 -22.14 4.03
N SER A 101 8.49 -21.76 2.89
CA SER A 101 7.85 -20.84 1.96
C SER A 101 6.77 -21.56 1.17
N LEU A 102 5.58 -20.98 1.19
CA LEU A 102 4.40 -21.55 0.55
C LEU A 102 4.53 -21.60 -0.98
N SER A 103 3.89 -22.59 -1.57
CA SER A 103 3.71 -22.70 -3.02
C SER A 103 2.33 -22.18 -3.40
N PHE A 104 2.20 -21.62 -4.59
CA PHE A 104 0.99 -20.98 -5.09
C PHE A 104 0.70 -21.45 -6.51
N SER A 105 -0.58 -21.49 -6.87
CA SER A 105 -1.07 -21.77 -8.21
C SER A 105 -2.30 -20.91 -8.47
N SER A 106 -2.41 -20.36 -9.68
CA SER A 106 -3.62 -19.67 -10.09
C SER A 106 -4.68 -20.68 -10.52
N TRP A 107 -5.95 -20.28 -10.52
CA TRP A 107 -7.03 -21.14 -10.99
C TRP A 107 -6.97 -21.42 -12.50
N THR A 108 -6.23 -20.58 -13.22
CA THR A 108 -6.04 -20.64 -14.67
C THR A 108 -4.75 -21.35 -15.08
N SER A 109 -3.87 -21.69 -14.14
CA SER A 109 -2.57 -22.31 -14.42
C SER A 109 -2.14 -23.28 -13.32
N VAL A 110 -1.77 -24.49 -13.74
CA VAL A 110 -1.23 -25.55 -12.87
C VAL A 110 0.25 -25.35 -12.53
N VAL A 111 0.89 -24.30 -13.06
CA VAL A 111 2.29 -24.01 -12.76
C VAL A 111 2.39 -23.46 -11.35
N ASN A 112 3.13 -24.18 -10.51
CA ASN A 112 3.41 -23.74 -9.15
C ASN A 112 4.53 -22.69 -9.14
N TYR A 113 4.37 -21.67 -8.31
CA TYR A 113 5.38 -20.66 -8.02
C TYR A 113 5.48 -20.42 -6.52
N LYS A 114 6.61 -19.89 -6.04
CA LYS A 114 6.81 -19.53 -4.62
C LYS A 114 6.88 -18.01 -4.38
N THR A 115 6.90 -17.25 -5.47
CA THR A 115 6.95 -15.79 -5.46
C THR A 115 6.07 -15.25 -6.60
N PRO A 116 5.42 -14.08 -6.44
CA PRO A 116 4.59 -13.51 -7.49
C PRO A 116 5.34 -13.42 -8.83
N PRO A 117 4.69 -13.74 -9.97
CA PRO A 117 5.26 -13.52 -11.29
C PRO A 117 5.64 -12.06 -11.52
N SER A 118 6.60 -11.80 -12.42
CA SER A 118 7.01 -10.42 -12.76
C SER A 118 5.81 -9.57 -13.20
N GLY A 119 5.72 -8.34 -12.68
CA GLY A 119 4.62 -7.42 -12.95
C GLY A 119 3.31 -7.73 -12.22
N LYS A 120 3.29 -8.72 -11.32
CA LYS A 120 2.14 -9.02 -10.46
C LYS A 120 2.49 -8.84 -8.99
N LEU A 121 1.49 -8.45 -8.21
CA LEU A 121 1.50 -8.53 -6.76
C LEU A 121 0.60 -9.67 -6.32
N LEU A 122 0.96 -10.37 -5.24
CA LEU A 122 0.08 -11.34 -4.61
C LEU A 122 -0.53 -10.74 -3.35
N VAL A 123 -1.85 -10.69 -3.33
CA VAL A 123 -2.65 -10.22 -2.20
C VAL A 123 -3.24 -11.44 -1.49
N VAL A 124 -2.84 -11.67 -0.24
CA VAL A 124 -3.32 -12.78 0.59
C VAL A 124 -4.46 -12.29 1.47
N THR A 125 -5.61 -12.95 1.35
CA THR A 125 -6.84 -12.55 2.06
C THR A 125 -7.32 -13.62 3.04
N GLY A 126 -6.81 -14.85 2.95
CA GLY A 126 -7.18 -15.91 3.88
C GLY A 126 -6.05 -16.89 4.14
N ILE A 127 -5.92 -17.30 5.41
CA ILE A 127 -4.97 -18.30 5.89
C ILE A 127 -5.77 -19.37 6.64
N TYR A 128 -5.55 -20.62 6.26
CA TYR A 128 -6.30 -21.79 6.71
C TYR A 128 -5.30 -22.81 7.25
N PRO A 129 -4.85 -22.64 8.50
CA PRO A 129 -3.94 -23.58 9.11
C PRO A 129 -4.65 -24.91 9.40
N ARG A 130 -4.02 -26.02 9.06
CA ARG A 130 -4.55 -27.36 9.27
C ARG A 130 -3.53 -28.19 10.03
N PRO A 131 -3.85 -28.67 11.24
CA PRO A 131 -2.99 -29.63 11.93
C PRO A 131 -2.91 -30.91 11.10
N ASN A 132 -1.70 -31.43 10.89
CA ASN A 132 -1.48 -32.68 10.18
C ASN A 132 -1.51 -33.84 11.20
N GLY A 133 -2.72 -34.20 11.64
CA GLY A 133 -2.98 -35.24 12.64
C GLY A 133 -4.45 -35.27 13.06
N LEU A 134 -4.93 -36.44 13.50
CA LEU A 134 -6.33 -36.68 13.88
C LEU A 134 -6.64 -36.39 15.37
N SER A 135 -5.68 -35.83 16.12
CA SER A 135 -5.89 -35.59 17.55
C SER A 135 -6.84 -34.42 17.78
N LYS A 136 -7.93 -34.68 18.51
CA LYS A 136 -8.98 -33.70 18.83
C LYS A 136 -8.56 -32.70 19.92
N ASP A 137 -7.35 -32.81 20.46
CA ASP A 137 -6.81 -31.95 21.53
C ASP A 137 -5.45 -31.33 21.13
N ALA A 138 -5.30 -31.03 19.84
CA ALA A 138 -4.09 -30.45 19.28
C ALA A 138 -4.07 -28.92 19.42
N ASN A 139 -3.06 -28.40 20.11
CA ASN A 139 -2.70 -26.99 20.12
C ASN A 139 -1.50 -26.80 19.20
N PHE A 140 -1.51 -25.75 18.39
CA PHE A 140 -0.35 -25.42 17.58
C PHE A 140 -0.17 -23.92 17.45
N GLN A 141 1.08 -23.54 17.36
CA GLN A 141 1.50 -22.16 17.23
C GLN A 141 2.37 -22.06 15.97
N PHE A 142 2.14 -21.01 15.21
CA PHE A 142 2.94 -20.72 14.02
C PHE A 142 3.13 -19.23 13.86
N SER A 143 4.25 -18.88 13.24
CA SER A 143 4.52 -17.54 12.75
C SER A 143 4.43 -17.54 11.23
N ILE A 144 3.85 -16.51 10.64
CA ILE A 144 3.78 -16.33 9.19
C ILE A 144 4.16 -14.90 8.82
N GLY A 145 4.95 -14.73 7.76
CA GLY A 145 5.29 -13.40 7.26
C GLY A 145 6.08 -13.42 5.97
N VAL A 146 6.43 -12.24 5.48
CA VAL A 146 7.14 -12.06 4.22
C VAL A 146 8.64 -12.23 4.42
N SER A 147 9.30 -12.99 3.55
CA SER A 147 10.76 -13.16 3.52
C SER A 147 11.33 -12.76 2.17
N SER A 148 12.60 -12.33 2.15
CA SER A 148 13.36 -12.02 0.93
C SER A 148 14.11 -13.24 0.36
N SER A 149 14.01 -14.40 1.00
CA SER A 149 14.68 -15.63 0.56
C SER A 149 13.80 -16.86 0.77
N LEU A 150 14.04 -17.89 -0.04
CA LEU A 150 13.32 -19.16 0.05
C LEU A 150 13.56 -19.83 1.41
N ASN A 151 12.47 -20.15 2.11
CA ASN A 151 12.44 -20.67 3.48
C ASN A 151 13.18 -19.78 4.49
N GLY A 152 13.37 -18.49 4.18
CA GLY A 152 14.08 -17.53 5.02
C GLY A 152 13.30 -17.15 6.28
N SER A 153 13.96 -16.43 7.19
CA SER A 153 13.24 -15.79 8.30
C SER A 153 12.20 -14.81 7.73
N PRO A 154 10.95 -14.83 8.24
CA PRO A 154 10.03 -13.72 8.04
C PRO A 154 10.65 -12.41 8.54
N ILE A 155 10.40 -11.33 7.82
CA ILE A 155 10.74 -9.98 8.24
C ILE A 155 9.84 -9.64 9.42
N ILE A 156 10.44 -9.26 10.54
CA ILE A 156 9.75 -9.08 11.83
C ILE A 156 8.55 -8.13 11.71
N SER A 157 8.69 -7.02 10.98
CA SER A 157 7.60 -6.05 10.76
C SER A 157 6.42 -6.58 9.94
N THR A 158 6.60 -7.71 9.25
CA THR A 158 5.58 -8.39 8.46
C THR A 158 5.17 -9.72 9.07
N SER A 159 5.58 -10.01 10.30
CA SER A 159 5.33 -11.31 10.93
C SER A 159 4.10 -11.24 11.81
N MET A 160 3.20 -12.20 11.62
CA MET A 160 2.10 -12.47 12.53
C MET A 160 2.41 -13.77 13.28
N VAL A 161 2.37 -13.73 14.61
CA VAL A 161 2.43 -14.92 15.46
C VAL A 161 1.01 -15.29 15.85
N ILE A 162 0.61 -16.52 15.57
CA ILE A 162 -0.76 -17.00 15.82
C ILE A 162 -0.69 -18.23 16.73
N PHE A 163 -1.54 -18.20 17.76
CA PHE A 163 -1.76 -19.30 18.69
C PHE A 163 -3.15 -19.88 18.42
N VAL A 164 -3.21 -21.17 18.11
CA VAL A 164 -4.47 -21.88 17.88
C VAL A 164 -4.65 -22.93 18.98
N GLU A 165 -5.61 -22.67 19.86
CA GLU A 165 -5.93 -23.52 21.02
C GLU A 165 -7.23 -24.29 20.81
N THR A 166 -7.48 -24.87 19.64
CA THR A 166 -8.69 -25.69 19.44
C THR A 166 -8.51 -26.73 18.34
N ASN A 167 -9.42 -27.70 18.31
CA ASN A 167 -9.61 -28.69 17.25
C ASN A 167 -10.22 -28.15 15.95
N VAL A 168 -10.47 -26.84 15.86
CA VAL A 168 -11.10 -26.25 14.69
C VAL A 168 -10.05 -25.50 13.89
N THR A 169 -9.96 -25.82 12.59
CA THR A 169 -9.27 -24.95 11.62
C THR A 169 -10.03 -23.63 11.57
N MET A 170 -9.62 -22.67 12.39
CA MET A 170 -10.16 -21.32 12.33
C MET A 170 -9.44 -20.56 11.21
N PRO A 171 -10.15 -20.18 10.14
CA PRO A 171 -9.54 -19.39 9.10
C PRO A 171 -9.26 -17.98 9.62
N ILE A 172 -8.10 -17.46 9.28
CA ILE A 172 -7.76 -16.06 9.48
C ILE A 172 -8.05 -15.37 8.17
N VAL A 173 -9.00 -14.45 8.15
CA VAL A 173 -9.48 -13.79 6.93
C VAL A 173 -9.33 -12.29 7.11
N GLY A 174 -8.80 -11.62 6.09
CA GLY A 174 -8.76 -10.16 6.04
C GLY A 174 -10.18 -9.62 5.85
N ASP A 175 -10.59 -8.68 6.70
CA ASP A 175 -11.91 -8.05 6.63
C ASP A 175 -11.86 -6.79 5.74
N SER A 176 -11.17 -5.75 6.21
CA SER A 176 -11.03 -4.46 5.48
C SER A 176 -9.65 -4.26 4.84
N ALA A 177 -8.69 -5.15 5.09
CA ALA A 177 -7.33 -5.07 4.57
C ALA A 177 -6.79 -6.48 4.25
N PRO A 178 -5.89 -6.62 3.26
CA PRO A 178 -5.23 -7.89 3.02
C PRO A 178 -4.35 -8.27 4.22
N LEU A 179 -4.20 -9.58 4.46
CA LEU A 179 -3.32 -10.10 5.50
C LEU A 179 -1.86 -9.91 5.11
N PHE A 180 -1.54 -10.15 3.83
CA PHE A 180 -0.21 -9.93 3.27
C PHE A 180 -0.30 -9.42 1.83
N VAL A 181 0.68 -8.62 1.45
CA VAL A 181 0.95 -8.24 0.07
C VAL A 181 2.39 -8.64 -0.24
N LEU A 182 2.60 -9.38 -1.32
CA LEU A 182 3.92 -9.81 -1.77
C LEU A 182 4.25 -9.20 -3.13
N ASN A 183 5.49 -8.76 -3.25
CA ASN A 183 6.13 -8.35 -4.50
C ASN A 183 6.88 -9.52 -5.14
N PRO A 184 7.20 -9.45 -6.44
CA PRO A 184 8.12 -10.38 -7.07
C PRO A 184 9.47 -10.47 -6.31
N GLY A 185 9.96 -11.69 -6.11
CA GLY A 185 11.16 -11.98 -5.30
C GLY A 185 10.89 -12.16 -3.81
N GLN A 186 9.68 -11.86 -3.32
CA GLN A 186 9.30 -12.12 -1.93
C GLN A 186 8.58 -13.46 -1.77
N TYR A 187 8.71 -14.05 -0.58
CA TYR A 187 8.17 -15.36 -0.21
C TYR A 187 7.27 -15.24 1.01
N LEU A 188 6.11 -15.90 1.03
CA LEU A 188 5.33 -16.04 2.26
C LEU A 188 5.84 -17.27 3.00
N THR A 189 6.44 -17.06 4.17
CA THR A 189 7.10 -18.13 4.91
C THR A 189 6.42 -18.35 6.25
N VAL A 190 6.18 -19.62 6.56
CA VAL A 190 5.60 -20.07 7.82
C VAL A 190 6.66 -20.76 8.64
N ILE A 191 6.67 -20.49 9.94
CA ILE A 191 7.47 -21.16 10.96
C ILE A 191 6.50 -21.90 11.87
N HIS A 192 6.68 -23.20 12.03
CA HIS A 192 5.94 -23.98 13.02
C HIS A 192 6.68 -23.93 14.35
N GLU A 193 6.06 -23.38 15.39
CA GLU A 193 6.74 -23.15 16.66
C GLU A 193 6.86 -24.43 17.50
N SER A 194 7.97 -24.56 18.23
CA SER A 194 8.30 -25.72 19.09
C SER A 194 7.26 -26.02 20.18
N SER A 195 6.56 -24.99 20.66
CA SER A 195 5.54 -25.05 21.72
C SER A 195 4.30 -25.85 21.32
N SER A 196 4.15 -26.17 20.02
CA SER A 196 3.01 -26.91 19.49
C SER A 196 2.95 -28.34 20.04
N SER A 197 1.73 -28.84 20.31
CA SER A 197 1.52 -30.23 20.73
C SER A 197 1.54 -31.23 19.57
N ILE A 198 1.48 -30.75 18.32
CA ILE A 198 1.53 -31.56 17.09
C ILE A 198 2.85 -31.44 16.34
N ASN A 199 3.23 -32.49 15.61
CA ASN A 199 4.52 -32.53 14.93
C ASN A 199 4.54 -31.79 13.59
N PHE A 200 3.40 -31.72 12.92
CA PHE A 200 3.30 -31.15 11.58
C PHE A 200 2.06 -30.28 11.43
N ILE A 201 2.22 -29.16 10.73
CA ILE A 201 1.11 -28.33 10.26
C ILE A 201 1.13 -28.24 8.74
N ASN A 202 -0.04 -28.13 8.13
CA ASN A 202 -0.19 -27.71 6.75
C ASN A 202 -0.83 -26.34 6.72
N MET A 203 -0.47 -25.55 5.74
CA MET A 203 -1.01 -24.23 5.53
C MET A 203 -1.71 -24.22 4.20
N ASN A 204 -2.96 -23.79 4.16
CA ASN A 204 -3.63 -23.40 2.92
C ASN A 204 -3.90 -21.91 2.96
N ILE A 205 -3.87 -21.27 1.81
CA ILE A 205 -4.04 -19.83 1.69
C ILE A 205 -4.88 -19.50 0.46
N ARG A 206 -5.58 -18.37 0.54
CA ARG A 206 -6.37 -17.80 -0.55
C ARG A 206 -5.95 -16.37 -0.79
N GLY A 207 -6.02 -15.95 -2.05
CA GLY A 207 -5.64 -14.62 -2.46
C GLY A 207 -5.86 -14.36 -3.94
N PHE A 208 -5.28 -13.27 -4.42
CA PHE A 208 -5.36 -12.83 -5.81
C PHE A 208 -4.01 -12.36 -6.30
N LEU A 209 -3.67 -12.67 -7.56
CA LEU A 209 -2.67 -11.88 -8.28
C LEU A 209 -3.35 -10.63 -8.86
N VAL A 210 -2.70 -9.50 -8.73
CA VAL A 210 -3.17 -8.19 -9.23
C VAL A 210 -2.02 -7.47 -9.92
N ASP A 211 -2.32 -6.56 -10.84
CA ASP A 211 -1.27 -5.76 -11.51
C ASP A 211 -0.74 -4.64 -10.60
N ASP A 212 -1.63 -3.99 -9.85
CA ASP A 212 -1.32 -2.91 -8.92
C ASP A 212 -2.29 -2.90 -7.72
N LEU A 213 -2.02 -2.04 -6.74
CA LEU A 213 -2.90 -1.77 -5.57
C LEU A 213 -3.52 -0.37 -5.63
N ASN A 214 -3.58 0.25 -6.80
CA ASN A 214 -4.17 1.58 -6.94
C ASN A 214 -5.70 1.43 -7.00
N TYR A 215 -6.30 1.15 -5.84
CA TYR A 215 -7.73 1.06 -5.55
C TYR A 215 -8.07 1.85 -4.27
#